data_AF-A0A7S0F3R4-F1
#
_entry.id   AF-A0A7S0F3R4-F1
#
_cell.length_a   1.000
_cell.length_b   1.000
_cell.length_c   1.000
_cell.angle_alpha   90.00
_cell.angle_beta   90.00
_cell.angle_gamma   90.00
#
_symmetry.space_group_name_H-M   'P 1'
#
loop_
_entity.id
_entity.type
_entity.pdbx_description
1 polymer ?
#
loop_
_entity_poly.entity_id
_entity_poly.type
_entity_poly.pdbx_seq_one_letter_code
_entity_poly.pdbx_strand_id
1 'polypeptide(L)'
;VTQLADPGPVWILQMTGDLNVGSGAIITLEDGAKEKNIFWQVAGSTTLHTTAAMKGIILCAKSIVFQTGSSLNGKALAQTAVTLDATTIKDVKDATIVKV
;
A
#
# COMPACT_ATOMS: atom_id res chain seq x y z
N VAL A 1 -9.94 -29.70 -15.04
CA VAL A 1 -9.47 -29.32 -13.69
C VAL A 1 -9.02 -27.87 -13.78
N THR A 2 -9.80 -26.94 -13.22
CA THR A 2 -9.39 -25.53 -13.17
C THR A 2 -8.38 -25.40 -12.05
N GLN A 3 -7.11 -25.19 -12.40
CA GLN A 3 -6.08 -24.87 -11.40
C GLN A 3 -6.40 -23.46 -10.88
N LEU A 4 -6.81 -23.34 -9.62
CA LEU A 4 -6.91 -22.05 -8.96
C LEU A 4 -5.48 -21.52 -8.84
N ALA A 5 -5.23 -20.32 -9.39
CA ALA A 5 -3.91 -19.70 -9.36
C ALA A 5 -3.41 -19.58 -7.91
N ASP A 6 -2.13 -19.87 -7.68
CA ASP A 6 -1.51 -19.65 -6.39
C ASP A 6 -1.65 -18.16 -5.99
N PRO A 7 -2.35 -17.84 -4.87
CA PRO A 7 -2.54 -16.47 -4.43
C PRO A 7 -1.20 -15.76 -4.19
N GLY A 8 -0.12 -16.51 -3.93
CA GLY A 8 1.18 -16.01 -3.56
C GLY A 8 1.26 -15.67 -2.06
N PRO A 9 2.47 -15.48 -1.52
CA PRO A 9 2.69 -15.10 -0.13
C PRO A 9 1.95 -13.83 0.31
N VAL A 10 1.70 -13.73 1.62
CA VAL A 10 1.05 -12.61 2.29
C VAL A 10 1.98 -12.02 3.35
N TRP A 11 2.04 -10.70 3.41
CA TRP A 11 2.84 -9.96 4.38
C TRP A 11 1.96 -9.05 5.21
N ILE A 12 2.10 -9.12 6.53
CA ILE A 12 1.45 -8.22 7.48
C ILE A 12 2.56 -7.58 8.31
N LEU A 13 2.72 -6.26 8.15
CA LEU A 13 3.67 -5.46 8.92
C LEU A 13 2.88 -4.64 9.93
N GLN A 14 3.10 -4.93 11.21
CA GLN A 14 2.37 -4.31 12.32
C GLN A 14 3.27 -3.34 13.07
N MET A 15 2.77 -2.13 13.30
CA MET A 15 3.47 -1.13 14.09
C MET A 15 2.52 -0.41 15.04
N THR A 16 2.96 -0.29 16.30
CA THR A 16 2.23 0.41 17.36
C THR A 16 2.37 1.93 17.28
N GLY A 17 3.40 2.41 16.57
CA GLY A 17 3.66 3.84 16.35
C GLY A 17 3.27 4.30 14.94
N ASP A 18 3.95 5.36 14.49
CA ASP A 18 3.76 5.94 13.17
C ASP A 18 4.59 5.22 12.11
N LEU A 19 4.10 5.25 10.86
CA LEU A 19 4.85 4.84 9.68
C LEU A 19 5.33 6.07 8.92
N ASN A 20 6.64 6.27 8.82
CA ASN A 20 7.22 7.37 8.03
C ASN A 20 8.03 6.79 6.87
N VAL A 21 7.61 7.10 5.65
CA VAL A 21 8.32 6.72 4.42
C VAL A 21 9.05 7.96 3.91
N GLY A 22 10.38 7.98 4.08
CA GLY A 22 11.22 9.14 3.78
C GLY A 22 11.15 9.61 2.33
N SER A 23 11.57 10.86 2.08
CA SER A 23 11.53 11.45 0.73
C SER A 23 12.31 10.61 -0.27
N GLY A 24 11.70 10.35 -1.43
CA GLY A 24 12.29 9.53 -2.50
C GLY A 24 12.44 8.05 -2.16
N ALA A 25 12.01 7.57 -0.98
CA ALA A 25 12.07 6.15 -0.66
C ALA A 25 11.08 5.34 -1.53
N ILE A 26 11.52 4.18 -2.00
CA ILE A 26 10.75 3.33 -2.91
C ILE A 26 10.63 1.94 -2.30
N ILE A 27 9.40 1.46 -2.12
CA ILE A 27 9.12 0.07 -1.79
C ILE A 27 9.09 -0.74 -3.08
N THR A 28 10.10 -1.58 -3.28
CA THR A 28 10.19 -2.53 -4.39
C THR A 28 9.59 -3.87 -4.00
N LEU A 29 8.93 -4.53 -4.96
CA LEU A 29 8.43 -5.89 -4.81
C LEU A 29 9.21 -6.79 -5.75
N GLU A 30 9.74 -7.86 -5.20
CA GLU A 30 10.55 -8.85 -5.91
C GLU A 30 9.90 -10.24 -5.79
N ASP A 31 10.42 -11.20 -6.55
CA ASP A 31 10.05 -12.62 -6.44
C ASP A 31 8.55 -12.91 -6.49
N GLY A 32 7.81 -12.17 -7.32
CA GLY A 32 6.37 -12.37 -7.52
C GLY A 32 5.50 -11.83 -6.38
N ALA A 33 6.04 -11.04 -5.47
CA ALA A 33 5.26 -10.34 -4.46
C ALA A 33 4.20 -9.43 -5.11
N LYS A 34 2.95 -9.59 -4.67
CA LYS A 34 1.80 -8.85 -5.19
C LYS A 34 1.40 -7.78 -4.19
N GLU A 35 1.23 -6.55 -4.64
CA GLU A 35 0.86 -5.42 -3.78
C GLU A 35 -0.49 -5.65 -3.03
N LYS A 36 -1.42 -6.43 -3.57
CA LYS A 36 -2.67 -6.79 -2.86
C LYS A 36 -2.47 -7.68 -1.63
N ASN A 37 -1.32 -8.35 -1.54
CA ASN A 37 -1.02 -9.27 -0.46
C ASN A 37 -0.16 -8.62 0.65
N ILE A 38 0.03 -7.31 0.60
CA ILE A 38 0.87 -6.57 1.55
C ILE A 38 -0.01 -5.66 2.38
N PHE A 39 0.01 -5.88 3.69
CA PHE A 39 -0.80 -5.13 4.65
C PHE A 39 0.12 -4.39 5.62
N TRP A 40 -0.09 -3.07 5.69
CA TRP A 40 0.59 -2.18 6.61
C TRP A 40 -0.41 -1.78 7.69
N GLN A 41 -0.36 -2.43 8.85
CA GLN A 41 -1.20 -2.08 9.99
C GLN A 41 -0.45 -1.09 10.87
N VAL A 42 -1.02 0.10 11.03
CA VAL A 42 -0.40 1.24 11.72
C VAL A 42 -1.36 1.74 12.79
N ALA A 43 -0.96 1.65 14.06
CA ALA A 43 -1.75 2.19 15.18
C ALA A 43 -1.59 3.71 15.34
N GLY A 44 -0.51 4.28 14.81
CA GLY A 44 -0.29 5.72 14.67
C GLY A 44 -0.83 6.30 13.36
N SER A 45 -0.17 7.36 12.90
CA SER A 45 -0.36 7.98 11.59
C SER A 45 0.64 7.44 10.56
N THR A 46 0.35 7.60 9.28
CA THR A 46 1.26 7.27 8.18
C THR A 46 1.60 8.53 7.38
N THR A 47 2.88 8.76 7.12
CA THR A 47 3.34 9.86 6.25
C THR A 47 4.20 9.30 5.13
N LEU A 48 3.81 9.56 3.89
CA LEU A 48 4.66 9.40 2.72
C LEU A 48 5.20 10.77 2.36
N HIS A 49 6.51 10.93 2.50
CA HIS A 49 7.17 12.19 2.17
C HIS A 49 7.28 12.39 0.66
N THR A 50 7.81 13.55 0.27
CA THR A 50 7.91 13.96 -1.13
C THR A 50 8.51 12.87 -2.01
N THR A 51 7.89 12.63 -3.17
CA THR A 51 8.29 11.64 -4.18
C THR A 51 8.44 10.18 -3.69
N ALA A 52 8.03 9.85 -2.47
CA ALA A 52 8.03 8.48 -1.96
C ALA A 52 7.05 7.59 -2.74
N ALA A 53 7.41 6.33 -2.97
CA ALA A 53 6.59 5.36 -3.69
C ALA A 53 6.34 4.11 -2.84
N MET A 54 5.08 3.84 -2.54
CA MET A 54 4.66 2.73 -1.69
C MET A 54 3.78 1.73 -2.44
N LYS A 55 3.78 0.48 -1.97
CA LYS A 55 2.94 -0.61 -2.47
C LYS A 55 2.26 -1.31 -1.30
N GLY A 56 0.97 -1.61 -1.42
CA GLY A 56 0.22 -2.33 -0.40
C GLY A 56 -1.06 -1.67 0.07
N ILE A 57 -1.72 -2.32 1.02
CA ILE A 57 -2.93 -1.85 1.68
C ILE A 57 -2.51 -1.26 3.03
N ILE A 58 -2.70 0.04 3.20
CA ILE A 58 -2.41 0.76 4.45
C ILE A 58 -3.68 0.76 5.30
N LEU A 59 -3.62 0.17 6.48
CA LEU A 59 -4.66 0.14 7.52
C LEU A 59 -4.19 1.01 8.69
N CYS A 60 -4.59 2.28 8.71
CA CYS A 60 -4.11 3.29 9.65
C CYS A 60 -5.20 3.70 10.64
N ALA A 61 -4.90 3.63 11.94
CA ALA A 61 -5.84 4.01 13.00
C ALA A 61 -6.00 5.53 13.14
N LYS A 62 -5.03 6.32 12.66
CA LYS A 62 -5.12 7.78 12.63
C LYS A 62 -5.15 8.26 11.17
N SER A 63 -4.34 9.26 10.84
CA SER A 63 -4.31 9.90 9.53
C SER A 63 -3.25 9.31 8.61
N ILE A 64 -3.54 9.33 7.30
CA ILE A 64 -2.56 9.07 6.26
C ILE A 64 -2.30 10.37 5.50
N VAL A 65 -1.04 10.80 5.42
CA VAL A 65 -0.62 12.02 4.72
C VAL A 65 0.33 11.64 3.58
N PHE A 66 -0.01 12.09 2.38
CA PHE A 66 0.81 11.98 1.19
C PHE A 66 1.32 13.36 0.81
N GLN A 67 2.64 13.56 0.83
CA GLN A 67 3.27 14.81 0.41
C GLN A 67 3.49 14.84 -1.11
N THR A 68 3.85 16.01 -1.63
CA THR A 68 3.97 16.32 -3.05
C THR A 68 4.67 15.21 -3.86
N GLY A 69 3.98 14.72 -4.89
CA GLY A 69 4.54 13.77 -5.84
C GLY A 69 4.74 12.35 -5.32
N SER A 70 4.29 12.05 -4.09
CA SER A 70 4.29 10.67 -3.59
C SER A 70 3.29 9.80 -4.36
N SER A 71 3.45 8.48 -4.26
CA SER A 71 2.60 7.52 -4.96
C SER A 71 2.32 6.25 -4.16
N LEU A 72 1.14 5.67 -4.40
CA LEU A 72 0.71 4.39 -3.84
C LEU A 72 0.10 3.52 -4.93
N ASN A 73 0.60 2.28 -5.06
CA ASN A 73 -0.14 1.20 -5.72
C ASN A 73 -0.77 0.32 -4.64
N GLY A 74 -2.07 0.47 -4.41
CA GLY A 74 -2.66 0.01 -3.16
C GLY A 74 -3.96 0.67 -2.76
N LYS A 75 -4.27 0.57 -1.46
CA LYS A 75 -5.41 1.22 -0.81
C LYS A 75 -4.95 1.96 0.43
N ALA A 76 -5.42 3.19 0.63
CA ALA A 76 -5.16 4.00 1.81
C ALA A 76 -6.42 4.05 2.68
N LEU A 77 -6.44 3.25 3.76
CA LEU A 77 -7.60 3.10 4.64
C LEU A 77 -7.26 3.69 6.01
N ALA A 78 -7.65 4.94 6.22
CA ALA A 78 -7.48 5.66 7.48
C ALA A 78 -8.80 5.67 8.27
N GLN A 79 -8.74 5.52 9.60
CA GLN A 79 -9.93 5.68 10.46
C GLN A 79 -10.28 7.15 10.73
N THR A 80 -9.37 8.10 10.44
CA THR A 80 -9.66 9.53 10.59
C THR A 80 -9.67 10.27 9.25
N ALA A 81 -8.50 10.54 8.67
CA ALA A 81 -8.38 11.36 7.46
C ALA A 81 -7.28 10.85 6.53
N VAL A 82 -7.49 11.08 5.23
CA VAL A 82 -6.47 10.92 4.18
C VAL A 82 -6.23 12.28 3.53
N THR A 83 -5.00 12.75 3.54
CA THR A 83 -4.59 14.02 2.91
C THR A 83 -3.67 13.74 1.73
N LEU A 84 -3.97 14.34 0.57
CA LEU A 84 -3.22 14.17 -0.68
C LEU A 84 -2.67 15.51 -1.15
N ASP A 85 -1.37 15.56 -1.44
CA ASP A 85 -0.72 16.68 -2.10
C ASP A 85 -0.04 16.17 -3.39
N ALA A 86 -0.59 16.56 -4.55
CA ALA A 86 -0.14 16.14 -5.88
C ALA A 86 0.22 14.64 -5.96
N THR A 87 -0.59 13.79 -5.32
CA THR A 87 -0.30 12.36 -5.10
C THR A 87 -0.93 11.50 -6.18
N THR A 88 -0.25 10.42 -6.58
CA THR A 88 -0.83 9.39 -7.48
C THR A 88 -1.26 8.16 -6.70
N ILE A 89 -2.54 7.80 -6.73
CA ILE A 89 -3.07 6.55 -6.16
C ILE A 89 -3.56 5.64 -7.29
N LYS A 90 -3.06 4.40 -7.33
CA LYS A 90 -3.49 3.37 -8.28
C LYS A 90 -4.06 2.19 -7.51
N ASP A 91 -5.24 1.72 -7.91
CA ASP A 91 -5.82 0.53 -7.30
C ASP A 91 -5.04 -0.74 -7.69
N VAL A 92 -5.20 -1.77 -6.88
CA VAL A 92 -4.52 -3.04 -7.08
C VAL A 92 -5.15 -3.80 -8.24
N LYS A 93 -4.32 -4.40 -9.09
CA LYS A 93 -4.82 -5.27 -10.16
C LYS A 93 -5.28 -6.60 -9.58
N ASP A 94 -6.57 -6.87 -9.76
CA ASP A 94 -7.12 -8.20 -9.56
C ASP A 94 -6.60 -9.17 -10.61
N ALA A 95 -6.64 -10.46 -10.28
CA ALA A 95 -6.36 -11.48 -11.28
C ALA A 95 -7.49 -11.44 -12.31
N THR A 96 -7.15 -11.19 -13.57
CA THR A 96 -8.11 -11.32 -14.66
C THR A 96 -8.59 -12.76 -14.71
N ILE A 97 -9.84 -13.00 -14.31
CA ILE A 97 -10.48 -14.29 -14.55
C ILE A 97 -10.72 -14.36 -16.05
N VAL A 98 -10.00 -15.24 -16.75
CA VAL A 98 -10.35 -15.61 -18.13
C VAL A 98 -11.69 -16.31 -18.05
N LYS A 99 -12.76 -15.63 -18.50
CA LYS A 99 -14.07 -16.25 -18.66
C LYS A 99 -13.94 -17.23 -19.83
N VAL A 100 -14.03 -18.53 -19.52
CA VAL A 100 -14.23 -19.59 -20.52
C VAL A 100 -15.68 -19.54 -21.00
#